data_AF-A0A4R6RIM4-F1
#
_entry.id   AF-A0A4R6RIM4-F1
#
_cell.length_a   1.000
_cell.length_b   1.000
_cell.length_c   1.000
_cell.angle_alpha   90.00
_cell.angle_beta   90.00
_cell.angle_gamma   90.00
#
_symmetry.space_group_name_H-M   'P 1'
#
loop_
_entity.id
_entity.type
_entity.pdbx_description
1 polymer ?
#
loop_
_entity_poly.entity_id
_entity_poly.type
_entity_poly.pdbx_seq_one_letter_code
_entity_poly.pdbx_strand_id
1 'polypeptide(L)'
;MSKKRGKGRRRGDRGFQGIQRPDVRPKISFGASNQGTLKPSGHTYKESPRKKSDESAGKTMQYADIVVPYHEDIVKNFPPVISVSYPLEFRDFKVDLIEELDNTHPLFITKHVKEKDLRIHLQGGFRFGTLKKYRAIENRSEGRFNDYSEGIRREFFHNRSSYFDSVSVGGFSVENCVIVGFPNNSIGVEIELNDYCYCSSMGRFDFRRAEYLRSHDNSDLTHYIVYDLVKLKRALKELIDARFGSYKYHLVGRVVEYGERDRFWSIERRFSYDIDADAIAIWLGVSFVKPLQFKHEEEFRLMIIDSLGPGLLDKNADYLDFKDTKISECIVDWGKI
;
A
#
# COMPACT_ATOMS: atom_id res chain seq x y z
N MET A 1 -1.20 45.73 -58.45
CA MET A 1 -1.13 44.32 -58.91
C MET A 1 -0.42 43.46 -57.86
N SER A 2 -1.02 42.31 -57.55
CA SER A 2 -0.50 41.12 -56.85
C SER A 2 0.03 41.21 -55.40
N LYS A 3 -0.87 40.97 -54.43
CA LYS A 3 -0.57 40.44 -53.09
C LYS A 3 -0.66 38.91 -53.13
N LYS A 4 0.42 38.17 -52.83
CA LYS A 4 0.36 36.71 -52.59
C LYS A 4 0.18 36.43 -51.10
N ARG A 5 -0.96 35.81 -50.78
CA ARG A 5 -1.37 35.33 -49.45
C ARG A 5 -0.65 34.03 -49.11
N GLY A 6 0.00 33.97 -47.95
CA GLY A 6 0.47 32.73 -47.32
C GLY A 6 -0.69 32.00 -46.65
N LYS A 7 -0.85 30.71 -46.98
CA LYS A 7 -1.89 29.81 -46.47
C LYS A 7 -1.66 29.49 -44.98
N GLY A 8 -2.65 29.79 -44.14
CA GLY A 8 -2.75 29.25 -42.79
C GLY A 8 -3.07 27.75 -42.84
N ARG A 9 -2.27 26.95 -42.13
CA ARG A 9 -2.58 25.54 -41.83
C ARG A 9 -3.37 25.47 -40.53
N ARG A 10 -4.58 24.93 -40.62
CA ARG A 10 -5.44 24.55 -39.49
C ARG A 10 -4.71 23.50 -38.63
N ARG A 11 -4.56 23.75 -37.33
CA ARG A 11 -4.26 22.72 -36.34
C ARG A 11 -5.50 21.83 -36.24
N GLY A 12 -5.36 20.58 -36.64
CA GLY A 12 -6.35 19.55 -36.38
C GLY A 12 -6.28 19.15 -34.91
N ASP A 13 -7.43 19.22 -34.24
CA ASP A 13 -7.69 18.53 -32.99
C ASP A 13 -7.38 17.04 -33.18
N ARG A 14 -6.34 16.56 -32.50
CA ARG A 14 -6.18 15.13 -32.27
C ARG A 14 -6.90 14.84 -30.96
N GLY A 15 -8.06 14.21 -31.10
CA GLY A 15 -8.83 13.67 -29.99
C GLY A 15 -7.95 12.83 -29.07
N PHE A 16 -7.98 13.18 -27.80
CA PHE A 16 -7.58 12.28 -26.73
C PHE A 16 -8.46 11.04 -26.82
N GLN A 17 -7.88 9.91 -27.23
CA GLN A 17 -8.50 8.61 -27.00
C GLN A 17 -8.47 8.39 -25.49
N GLY A 18 -9.65 8.43 -24.87
CA GLY A 18 -9.85 8.05 -23.49
C GLY A 18 -9.30 6.64 -23.27
N ILE A 19 -8.36 6.53 -22.35
CA ILE A 19 -7.91 5.24 -21.83
C ILE A 19 -9.14 4.62 -21.15
N GLN A 20 -9.72 3.58 -21.76
CA GLN A 20 -10.69 2.73 -21.08
C GLN A 20 -9.97 2.08 -19.89
N ARG A 21 -10.31 2.55 -18.68
CA ARG A 21 -9.84 1.94 -17.44
C ARG A 21 -10.58 0.60 -17.25
N PRO A 22 -9.90 -0.45 -16.77
CA PRO A 22 -10.55 -1.73 -16.53
C PRO A 22 -11.63 -1.57 -15.44
N ASP A 23 -12.75 -2.23 -15.65
CA ASP A 23 -13.88 -2.34 -14.72
C ASP A 23 -13.42 -3.15 -13.48
N VAL A 24 -12.85 -2.48 -12.47
CA VAL A 24 -12.37 -3.14 -11.25
C VAL A 24 -13.55 -3.32 -10.31
N ARG A 25 -14.26 -4.45 -10.44
CA ARG A 25 -15.25 -4.85 -9.44
C ARG A 25 -14.54 -5.30 -8.16
N PRO A 26 -15.00 -4.89 -6.96
CA PRO A 26 -14.44 -5.36 -5.71
C PRO A 26 -14.53 -6.90 -5.64
N LYS A 27 -13.40 -7.55 -5.36
CA LYS A 27 -13.39 -8.99 -5.08
C LYS A 27 -13.68 -9.20 -3.61
N ILE A 28 -14.79 -9.87 -3.31
CA ILE A 28 -15.10 -10.33 -1.96
C ILE A 28 -14.38 -11.66 -1.76
N SER A 29 -13.46 -11.72 -0.79
CA SER A 29 -12.82 -12.97 -0.38
C SER A 29 -13.02 -13.21 1.11
N PHE A 30 -13.48 -14.40 1.46
CA PHE A 30 -13.52 -14.88 2.84
C PHE A 30 -12.17 -15.54 3.15
N GLY A 31 -11.24 -14.77 3.71
CA GLY A 31 -9.88 -15.23 3.99
C GLY A 31 -9.69 -15.55 5.47
N ALA A 32 -9.55 -16.83 5.79
CA ALA A 32 -8.62 -17.26 6.84
C ALA A 32 -7.27 -17.47 6.16
N SER A 33 -6.28 -16.60 6.40
CA SER A 33 -4.96 -16.79 5.82
C SER A 33 -4.25 -17.97 6.51
N ASN A 34 -4.26 -19.14 5.87
CA ASN A 34 -3.14 -20.08 5.91
C ASN A 34 -3.21 -21.05 4.71
N GLN A 35 -2.18 -21.03 3.87
CA GLN A 35 -1.95 -22.06 2.87
C GLN A 35 -1.50 -23.34 3.59
N GLY A 36 -2.43 -24.28 3.74
CA GLY A 36 -2.14 -25.67 4.10
C GLY A 36 -3.14 -26.56 3.37
N THR A 37 -2.69 -27.32 2.38
CA THR A 37 -3.51 -28.31 1.69
C THR A 37 -3.98 -29.39 2.66
N LEU A 38 -5.22 -29.31 3.13
CA LEU A 38 -5.93 -30.44 3.75
C LEU A 38 -6.85 -31.06 2.71
N LYS A 39 -6.60 -32.34 2.40
CA LYS A 39 -7.46 -33.17 1.53
C LYS A 39 -8.87 -33.27 2.12
N PRO A 40 -9.93 -33.26 1.30
CA PRO A 40 -11.28 -33.44 1.82
C PRO A 40 -11.47 -34.88 2.32
N SER A 41 -11.63 -35.07 3.63
CA SER A 41 -12.21 -36.29 4.19
C SER A 41 -13.71 -36.25 3.94
N GLY A 42 -14.19 -37.21 3.15
CA GLY A 42 -15.58 -37.31 2.77
C GLY A 42 -16.51 -37.55 3.96
N HIS A 43 -17.45 -36.64 4.16
CA HIS A 43 -18.71 -36.92 4.86
C HIS A 43 -19.85 -36.31 4.06
N THR A 44 -20.57 -37.18 3.35
CA THR A 44 -21.88 -36.91 2.77
C THR A 44 -22.90 -36.78 3.89
N TYR A 45 -23.48 -35.60 4.08
CA TYR A 45 -24.68 -35.46 4.91
C TYR A 45 -25.93 -35.49 4.04
N LYS A 46 -26.79 -36.45 4.35
CA LYS A 46 -28.09 -36.71 3.74
C LYS A 46 -29.03 -35.52 3.97
N GLU A 47 -29.68 -35.06 2.91
CA GLU A 47 -30.89 -34.23 3.00
C GLU A 47 -31.94 -34.94 3.85
N SER A 48 -32.57 -34.20 4.77
CA SER A 48 -33.77 -34.65 5.49
C SER A 48 -34.98 -33.78 5.09
N PRO A 49 -36.19 -34.35 5.09
CA PRO A 49 -37.21 -34.03 4.10
C PRO A 49 -38.10 -32.83 4.47
N ARG A 50 -38.53 -32.13 3.42
CA ARG A 50 -39.55 -31.08 3.44
C ARG A 50 -40.81 -31.55 4.19
N LYS A 51 -41.25 -30.78 5.20
CA LYS A 51 -42.65 -30.72 5.61
C LYS A 51 -43.31 -29.49 4.98
N LYS A 52 -44.39 -29.72 4.24
CA LYS A 52 -45.39 -28.71 3.87
C LYS A 52 -46.28 -28.46 5.09
N SER A 53 -46.46 -27.19 5.47
CA SER A 53 -47.68 -26.73 6.13
C SER A 53 -47.80 -25.20 5.96
N ASP A 54 -48.80 -24.84 5.17
CA ASP A 54 -49.77 -23.76 5.28
C ASP A 54 -49.38 -22.29 5.35
N GLU A 55 -50.15 -21.55 4.55
CA GLU A 55 -50.12 -20.14 4.26
C GLU A 55 -50.32 -19.26 5.50
N SER A 56 -49.37 -18.39 5.75
CA SER A 56 -49.66 -17.05 6.28
C SER A 56 -48.74 -16.06 5.60
N ALA A 57 -49.34 -14.99 5.10
CA ALA A 57 -48.69 -13.95 4.33
C ALA A 57 -47.55 -13.30 5.15
N GLY A 58 -46.32 -13.59 4.76
CA GLY A 58 -45.13 -12.86 5.16
C GLY A 58 -44.14 -12.99 4.02
N LYS A 59 -43.79 -11.88 3.36
CA LYS A 59 -42.70 -11.86 2.38
C LYS A 59 -41.44 -12.36 3.07
N THR A 60 -41.01 -13.58 2.77
CA THR A 60 -39.71 -14.09 3.19
C THR A 60 -38.66 -13.32 2.39
N MET A 61 -38.14 -12.23 2.96
CA MET A 61 -36.89 -11.63 2.50
C MET A 61 -35.80 -12.70 2.68
N GLN A 62 -35.22 -13.14 1.57
CA GLN A 62 -34.02 -13.96 1.59
C GLN A 62 -32.90 -13.11 2.19
N TYR A 63 -32.58 -13.32 3.46
CA TYR A 63 -31.36 -12.83 4.07
C TYR A 63 -30.19 -13.51 3.35
N ALA A 64 -29.27 -12.74 2.82
CA ALA A 64 -27.95 -13.27 2.50
C ALA A 64 -27.23 -13.50 3.82
N ASP A 65 -27.53 -14.62 4.49
CA ASP A 65 -26.78 -15.07 5.64
C ASP A 65 -25.37 -15.41 5.16
N ILE A 66 -24.44 -14.46 5.27
CA ILE A 66 -23.02 -14.74 5.11
C ILE A 66 -22.58 -15.47 6.38
N VAL A 67 -22.81 -16.79 6.40
CA VAL A 67 -22.28 -17.69 7.43
C VAL A 67 -20.86 -18.06 7.01
N VAL A 68 -19.86 -17.45 7.65
CA VAL A 68 -18.46 -17.86 7.46
C VAL A 68 -18.19 -19.04 8.40
N PRO A 69 -17.75 -20.21 7.89
CA PRO A 69 -17.50 -21.38 8.72
C PRO A 69 -16.38 -21.11 9.73
N TYR A 70 -16.63 -21.52 10.97
CA TYR A 70 -15.81 -21.27 12.16
C TYR A 70 -14.83 -22.43 12.41
N HIS A 71 -13.56 -22.13 12.66
CA HIS A 71 -12.58 -23.07 13.21
C HIS A 71 -11.77 -22.35 14.29
N GLU A 72 -11.82 -22.85 15.52
CA GLU A 72 -11.28 -22.19 16.73
C GLU A 72 -9.77 -21.91 16.66
N ASP A 73 -9.03 -22.68 15.87
CA ASP A 73 -7.57 -22.59 15.77
C ASP A 73 -7.08 -21.43 14.89
N ILE A 74 -7.96 -20.79 14.10
CA ILE A 74 -7.60 -19.75 13.13
C ILE A 74 -7.70 -18.34 13.75
N VAL A 75 -8.52 -18.16 14.78
CA VAL A 75 -8.97 -16.83 15.27
C VAL A 75 -8.00 -16.18 16.26
N LYS A 76 -6.95 -16.88 16.71
CA LYS A 76 -6.07 -16.33 17.76
C LYS A 76 -5.27 -15.09 17.34
N ASN A 77 -5.07 -14.84 16.04
CA ASN A 77 -4.19 -13.76 15.59
C ASN A 77 -4.81 -12.72 14.65
N PHE A 78 -5.94 -13.01 13.97
CA PHE A 78 -6.58 -12.04 13.05
C PHE A 78 -8.11 -12.27 13.01
N PRO A 79 -8.94 -11.26 13.33
CA PRO A 79 -10.39 -11.39 13.16
C PRO A 79 -10.71 -11.57 11.67
N PRO A 80 -11.67 -12.43 11.29
CA PRO A 80 -12.08 -12.57 9.90
C PRO A 80 -12.59 -11.23 9.34
N VAL A 81 -11.89 -10.70 8.35
CA VAL A 81 -12.17 -9.42 7.70
C VAL A 81 -12.87 -9.68 6.37
N ILE A 82 -13.95 -8.94 6.07
CA ILE A 82 -14.44 -8.82 4.69
C ILE A 82 -13.43 -7.98 3.90
N SER A 83 -12.37 -8.61 3.41
CA SER A 83 -11.35 -7.87 2.67
C SER A 83 -11.91 -7.42 1.32
N VAL A 84 -12.05 -6.11 1.15
CA VAL A 84 -12.36 -5.46 -0.12
C VAL A 84 -11.17 -4.60 -0.48
N SER A 85 -10.39 -5.04 -1.47
CA SER A 85 -9.29 -4.25 -2.04
C SER A 85 -9.88 -3.06 -2.78
N TYR A 86 -9.73 -1.86 -2.21
CA TYR A 86 -10.26 -0.62 -2.76
C TYR A 86 -9.14 0.26 -3.35
N PRO A 87 -9.13 0.51 -4.68
CA PRO A 87 -8.21 1.46 -5.28
C PRO A 87 -8.69 2.89 -4.97
N LEU A 88 -7.90 3.67 -4.24
CA LEU A 88 -8.24 5.06 -3.92
C LEU A 88 -8.40 5.91 -5.19
N GLU A 89 -9.46 6.73 -5.24
CA GLU A 89 -9.60 7.74 -6.28
C GLU A 89 -9.16 9.12 -5.76
N PHE A 90 -8.23 9.75 -6.47
CA PHE A 90 -7.72 11.07 -6.13
C PHE A 90 -8.45 12.13 -6.94
N ARG A 91 -9.47 12.76 -6.33
CA ARG A 91 -10.29 13.78 -7.03
C ARG A 91 -9.58 15.13 -7.19
N ASP A 92 -8.66 15.49 -6.27
CA ASP A 92 -8.00 16.81 -6.20
C ASP A 92 -6.50 16.74 -5.84
N PHE A 93 -5.72 15.82 -6.43
CA PHE A 93 -4.27 15.78 -6.16
C PHE A 93 -3.56 16.97 -6.83
N LYS A 94 -3.22 18.00 -6.05
CA LYS A 94 -2.51 19.19 -6.52
C LYS A 94 -1.00 19.03 -6.38
N VAL A 95 -0.26 19.45 -7.40
CA VAL A 95 1.22 19.41 -7.40
C VAL A 95 1.81 20.20 -6.23
N ASP A 96 1.21 21.33 -5.85
CA ASP A 96 1.66 22.15 -4.72
C ASP A 96 1.66 21.36 -3.39
N LEU A 97 0.74 20.40 -3.24
CA LEU A 97 0.71 19.52 -2.07
C LEU A 97 1.93 18.58 -2.03
N ILE A 98 2.45 18.15 -3.19
CA ILE A 98 3.65 17.30 -3.28
C ILE A 98 4.86 18.05 -2.73
N GLU A 99 4.98 19.33 -3.06
CA GLU A 99 6.05 20.19 -2.54
C GLU A 99 5.90 20.35 -1.03
N GLU A 100 4.68 20.58 -0.52
CA GLU A 100 4.42 20.67 0.92
C GLU A 100 4.70 19.38 1.70
N LEU A 101 4.53 18.23 1.06
CA LEU A 101 4.84 16.93 1.65
C LEU A 101 6.34 16.68 1.76
N ASP A 102 7.13 17.41 0.99
CA ASP A 102 8.58 17.29 0.86
C ASP A 102 9.32 18.33 1.71
N ASN A 103 8.88 18.54 2.96
CA ASN A 103 9.31 19.69 3.77
C ASN A 103 10.27 19.40 4.94
N THR A 104 10.51 18.12 5.29
CA THR A 104 11.39 17.77 6.40
C THR A 104 12.31 16.60 6.01
N HIS A 105 13.57 16.92 5.72
CA HIS A 105 14.55 15.93 5.27
C HIS A 105 15.81 15.94 6.13
N PRO A 106 16.37 14.77 6.47
CA PRO A 106 17.72 14.73 7.03
C PRO A 106 18.73 15.17 5.95
N LEU A 107 19.89 15.70 6.36
CA LEU A 107 20.95 16.05 5.40
C LEU A 107 21.55 14.81 4.72
N PHE A 108 21.60 13.71 5.47
CA PHE A 108 22.18 12.45 5.04
C PHE A 108 21.19 11.32 5.27
N ILE A 109 21.28 10.28 4.45
CA ILE A 109 20.61 9.01 4.68
C ILE A 109 21.60 7.87 4.53
N THR A 110 21.40 6.80 5.29
CA THR A 110 22.26 5.62 5.29
C THR A 110 21.49 4.39 4.84
N LYS A 111 22.02 3.69 3.85
CA LYS A 111 21.52 2.38 3.41
C LYS A 111 22.46 1.28 3.86
N HIS A 112 21.93 0.35 4.63
CA HIS A 112 22.60 -0.90 4.98
C HIS A 112 22.37 -1.91 3.84
N VAL A 113 23.45 -2.55 3.39
CA VAL A 113 23.46 -3.40 2.19
C VAL A 113 24.33 -4.64 2.36
N LYS A 114 24.17 -5.60 1.45
CA LYS A 114 25.10 -6.72 1.29
C LYS A 114 26.32 -6.26 0.47
N GLU A 115 27.43 -6.97 0.59
CA GLU A 115 28.66 -6.65 -0.17
C GLU A 115 28.41 -6.56 -1.69
N LYS A 116 27.63 -7.49 -2.25
CA LYS A 116 27.31 -7.48 -3.69
C LYS A 116 26.56 -6.20 -4.12
N ASP A 117 25.70 -5.69 -3.25
CA ASP A 117 24.85 -4.54 -3.53
C ASP A 117 25.65 -3.24 -3.35
N LEU A 118 26.61 -3.21 -2.42
CA LEU A 118 27.57 -2.11 -2.30
C LEU A 118 28.27 -1.82 -3.63
N ARG A 119 28.79 -2.86 -4.31
CA ARG A 119 29.47 -2.68 -5.60
C ARG A 119 28.57 -2.09 -6.68
N ILE A 120 27.29 -2.47 -6.68
CA ILE A 120 26.30 -1.93 -7.63
C ILE A 120 26.08 -0.44 -7.37
N HIS A 121 25.90 -0.06 -6.11
CA HIS A 121 25.69 1.34 -5.72
C HIS A 121 26.90 2.23 -6.01
N LEU A 122 28.12 1.75 -5.73
CA LEU A 122 29.35 2.48 -6.04
C LEU A 122 29.54 2.73 -7.55
N GLN A 123 28.88 1.93 -8.40
CA GLN A 123 28.85 2.11 -9.86
C GLN A 123 27.64 2.94 -10.33
N GLY A 124 26.99 3.68 -9.43
CA GLY A 124 25.86 4.55 -9.74
C GLY A 124 24.51 3.83 -9.77
N GLY A 125 24.43 2.59 -9.32
CA GLY A 125 23.18 1.84 -9.23
C GLY A 125 22.26 2.38 -8.12
N PHE A 126 20.98 2.53 -8.42
CA PHE A 126 19.95 2.85 -7.44
C PHE A 126 18.65 2.15 -7.79
N ARG A 127 18.05 1.45 -6.82
CA ARG A 127 16.85 0.64 -7.03
C ARG A 127 15.72 1.12 -6.15
N PHE A 128 14.59 1.47 -6.74
CA PHE A 128 13.34 1.55 -6.02
C PHE A 128 12.65 0.19 -6.04
N GLY A 129 12.31 -0.32 -4.85
CA GLY A 129 11.38 -1.42 -4.71
C GLY A 129 9.95 -0.97 -4.99
N THR A 130 8.99 -1.86 -4.74
CA THR A 130 7.58 -1.47 -4.65
C THR A 130 7.04 -1.88 -3.28
N LEU A 131 6.09 -1.12 -2.73
CA LEU A 131 5.46 -1.46 -1.44
C LEU A 131 4.99 -2.92 -1.42
N LYS A 132 4.34 -3.35 -2.51
CA LYS A 132 3.85 -4.72 -2.65
C LYS A 132 4.96 -5.77 -2.73
N LYS A 133 6.06 -5.51 -3.42
CA LYS A 133 7.18 -6.46 -3.49
C LYS A 133 7.93 -6.56 -2.17
N TYR A 134 8.11 -5.46 -1.45
CA TYR A 134 8.69 -5.49 -0.11
C TYR A 134 7.85 -6.35 0.84
N ARG A 135 6.52 -6.12 0.87
CA ARG A 135 5.57 -7.00 1.57
C ARG A 135 5.73 -8.48 1.20
N ALA A 136 5.80 -8.80 -0.10
CA ALA A 136 5.89 -10.19 -0.56
C ALA A 136 7.22 -10.90 -0.17
N ILE A 137 8.32 -10.16 -0.05
CA ILE A 137 9.62 -10.69 0.39
C ILE A 137 9.61 -10.97 1.89
N GLU A 138 9.02 -10.07 2.66
CA GLU A 138 8.86 -10.20 4.10
C GLU A 138 7.97 -11.39 4.45
N ASN A 139 6.87 -11.60 3.71
CA ASN A 139 6.00 -12.78 3.85
C ASN A 139 6.73 -14.13 3.70
N ARG A 140 7.91 -14.18 3.06
CA ARG A 140 8.67 -15.42 2.79
C ARG A 140 9.84 -15.64 3.74
N SER A 141 10.14 -14.68 4.60
CA SER A 141 11.34 -14.69 5.44
C SER A 141 10.91 -14.87 6.90
N GLU A 142 10.79 -16.12 7.38
CA GLU A 142 10.59 -16.39 8.81
C GLU A 142 11.76 -15.77 9.60
N GLY A 143 11.46 -14.89 10.56
CA GLY A 143 12.45 -14.24 11.43
C GLY A 143 12.68 -12.77 11.15
N ARG A 144 12.55 -12.27 9.92
CA ARG A 144 12.67 -10.81 9.69
C ARG A 144 11.58 -10.06 10.46
N PHE A 145 11.89 -8.87 10.98
CA PHE A 145 10.85 -7.90 11.35
C PHE A 145 10.06 -7.61 10.08
N ASN A 146 8.99 -8.36 9.88
CA ASN A 146 8.22 -8.37 8.65
C ASN A 146 7.08 -7.36 8.83
N ASP A 147 7.12 -6.26 8.08
CA ASP A 147 5.93 -5.45 7.86
C ASP A 147 5.05 -6.17 6.82
N TYR A 148 4.37 -7.22 7.28
CA TYR A 148 3.34 -7.96 6.52
C TYR A 148 2.22 -7.06 5.95
N SER A 149 2.24 -5.80 6.33
CA SER A 149 1.23 -4.81 6.08
C SER A 149 1.78 -3.57 5.38
N GLU A 150 3.01 -3.64 4.86
CA GLU A 150 3.60 -2.64 3.97
C GLU A 150 2.68 -2.42 2.76
N GLY A 151 2.29 -1.16 2.52
CA GLY A 151 1.29 -0.82 1.51
C GLY A 151 -0.16 -1.26 1.83
N ILE A 152 -0.47 -1.59 3.09
CA ILE A 152 -1.83 -1.98 3.51
C ILE A 152 -2.27 -1.14 4.70
N ARG A 153 -3.51 -0.64 4.67
CA ARG A 153 -4.21 -0.15 5.85
C ARG A 153 -5.55 -0.85 5.98
N ARG A 154 -5.91 -1.20 7.21
CA ARG A 154 -7.22 -1.78 7.52
C ARG A 154 -8.09 -0.78 8.25
N GLU A 155 -9.36 -0.77 7.91
CA GLU A 155 -10.37 -0.01 8.63
C GLU A 155 -11.44 -0.95 9.15
N PHE A 156 -11.66 -0.92 10.46
CA PHE A 156 -12.64 -1.75 11.14
C PHE A 156 -13.81 -0.90 11.59
N PHE A 157 -15.01 -1.25 11.18
CA PHE A 157 -16.25 -0.56 11.51
C PHE A 157 -17.07 -1.44 12.46
N HIS A 158 -17.16 -0.99 13.70
CA HIS A 158 -17.87 -1.67 14.77
C HIS A 158 -19.19 -0.97 15.11
N ASN A 159 -20.26 -1.75 15.26
CA ASN A 159 -21.51 -1.29 15.85
C ASN A 159 -21.78 -2.05 17.16
N ARG A 160 -22.21 -1.33 18.21
CA ARG A 160 -22.47 -1.91 19.55
C ARG A 160 -23.46 -3.08 19.55
N SER A 161 -24.44 -3.05 18.64
CA SER A 161 -25.45 -4.11 18.52
C SER A 161 -25.08 -5.21 17.54
N SER A 162 -23.91 -5.11 16.90
CA SER A 162 -23.44 -6.00 15.83
C SER A 162 -24.38 -6.09 14.63
N TYR A 163 -25.40 -5.24 14.57
CA TYR A 163 -26.39 -5.17 13.51
C TYR A 163 -26.21 -3.88 12.71
N PHE A 164 -26.24 -4.02 11.39
CA PHE A 164 -26.03 -2.96 10.42
C PHE A 164 -27.27 -2.87 9.54
N ASP A 165 -28.04 -1.77 9.68
CA ASP A 165 -29.18 -1.46 8.82
C ASP A 165 -28.70 -1.22 7.39
N SER A 166 -27.72 -0.31 7.24
CA SER A 166 -27.12 0.07 5.97
C SER A 166 -25.74 0.70 6.21
N VAL A 167 -24.67 0.05 5.76
CA VAL A 167 -23.32 0.60 5.80
C VAL A 167 -22.76 0.67 4.39
N SER A 168 -22.27 1.84 3.99
CA SER A 168 -21.58 2.03 2.71
C SER A 168 -20.20 2.64 2.94
N VAL A 169 -19.16 1.96 2.47
CA VAL A 169 -17.75 2.35 2.64
C VAL A 169 -17.03 2.09 1.32
N GLY A 170 -16.51 3.14 0.65
CA GLY A 170 -15.68 2.99 -0.56
C GLY A 170 -16.24 1.99 -1.60
N GLY A 171 -17.44 2.24 -2.11
CA GLY A 171 -18.09 1.37 -3.10
C GLY A 171 -18.53 -0.01 -2.60
N PHE A 172 -18.19 -0.40 -1.37
CA PHE A 172 -18.77 -1.54 -0.68
C PHE A 172 -20.03 -1.12 0.08
N SER A 173 -21.08 -1.94 0.02
CA SER A 173 -22.31 -1.71 0.76
C SER A 173 -22.83 -3.00 1.36
N VAL A 174 -23.20 -2.96 2.63
CA VAL A 174 -23.95 -4.02 3.32
C VAL A 174 -25.23 -3.46 3.88
N GLU A 175 -26.29 -4.25 3.77
CA GLU A 175 -27.62 -3.90 4.26
C GLU A 175 -28.17 -5.05 5.08
N ASN A 176 -28.90 -4.72 6.15
CA ASN A 176 -29.60 -5.67 7.03
C ASN A 176 -28.74 -6.86 7.48
N CYS A 177 -27.49 -6.60 7.88
CA CYS A 177 -26.51 -7.63 8.23
C CYS A 177 -26.27 -7.69 9.74
N VAL A 178 -26.23 -8.89 10.32
CA VAL A 178 -25.75 -9.12 11.69
C VAL A 178 -24.40 -9.83 11.60
N ILE A 179 -23.39 -9.31 12.30
CA ILE A 179 -22.07 -9.93 12.38
C ILE A 179 -21.93 -10.62 13.75
N VAL A 180 -21.86 -11.95 13.76
CA VAL A 180 -21.76 -12.76 14.99
C VAL A 180 -20.57 -13.71 14.88
N GLY A 181 -19.91 -13.98 16.01
CA GLY A 181 -18.86 -15.00 16.08
C GLY A 181 -17.44 -14.51 15.79
N PHE A 182 -17.22 -13.19 15.69
CA PHE A 182 -15.90 -12.60 15.50
C PHE A 182 -15.49 -11.72 16.68
N PRO A 183 -14.21 -11.68 17.06
CA PRO A 183 -13.71 -10.67 17.99
C PRO A 183 -14.09 -9.28 17.47
N ASN A 184 -14.79 -8.50 18.29
CA ASN A 184 -15.26 -7.14 18.00
C ASN A 184 -16.37 -7.00 16.93
N ASN A 185 -16.99 -8.07 16.42
CA ASN A 185 -18.17 -8.02 15.52
C ASN A 185 -18.14 -6.87 14.48
N SER A 186 -17.02 -6.72 13.76
CA SER A 186 -16.73 -5.56 12.91
C SER A 186 -16.72 -5.91 11.43
N ILE A 187 -17.08 -4.94 10.59
CA ILE A 187 -16.77 -4.97 9.15
C ILE A 187 -15.36 -4.46 9.01
N GLY A 188 -14.42 -5.27 8.53
CA GLY A 188 -13.10 -4.78 8.13
C GLY A 188 -13.08 -4.43 6.64
N VAL A 189 -12.35 -3.40 6.24
CA VAL A 189 -12.05 -3.03 4.85
C VAL A 189 -10.53 -2.91 4.71
N GLU A 190 -9.96 -3.45 3.64
CA GLU A 190 -8.51 -3.45 3.42
C GLU A 190 -8.15 -2.58 2.21
N ILE A 191 -7.43 -1.50 2.47
CA ILE A 191 -6.95 -0.58 1.44
C ILE A 191 -5.52 -1.00 1.07
N GLU A 192 -5.31 -1.37 -0.18
CA GLU A 192 -4.00 -1.76 -0.71
C GLU A 192 -3.45 -0.68 -1.64
N LEU A 193 -2.24 -0.21 -1.35
CA LEU A 193 -1.51 0.74 -2.19
C LEU A 193 -0.19 0.15 -2.67
N ASN A 194 0.23 0.60 -3.84
CA ASN A 194 1.49 0.23 -4.44
C ASN A 194 2.12 1.45 -5.10
N ASP A 195 3.37 1.72 -4.74
CA ASP A 195 4.19 2.79 -5.28
C ASP A 195 5.64 2.31 -5.30
N TYR A 196 6.48 3.03 -6.05
CA TYR A 196 7.92 2.84 -5.97
C TYR A 196 8.44 3.41 -4.65
N CYS A 197 9.22 2.62 -3.92
CA CYS A 197 9.67 2.94 -2.57
C CYS A 197 11.16 2.63 -2.39
N TYR A 198 11.87 3.49 -1.69
CA TYR A 198 13.23 3.27 -1.20
C TYR A 198 13.32 3.68 0.26
N CYS A 199 13.64 2.71 1.11
CA CYS A 199 13.78 2.88 2.57
C CYS A 199 15.25 3.00 2.96
N SER A 200 15.57 3.94 3.86
CA SER A 200 16.91 4.17 4.39
C SER A 200 16.85 4.63 5.84
N SER A 201 17.89 4.43 6.63
CA SER A 201 17.97 5.02 7.97
C SER A 201 18.35 6.50 7.87
N MET A 202 17.79 7.33 8.74
CA MET A 202 18.10 8.76 8.81
C MET A 202 19.54 9.03 9.25
N GLY A 203 20.16 10.06 8.67
CA GLY A 203 21.47 10.56 9.09
C GLY A 203 22.65 9.76 8.54
N ARG A 204 23.82 10.00 9.14
CA ARG A 204 25.08 9.31 8.82
C ARG A 204 25.08 7.89 9.38
N PHE A 205 26.11 7.13 9.04
CA PHE A 205 26.31 5.80 9.60
C PHE A 205 26.45 5.86 11.12
N ASP A 206 25.74 4.97 11.80
CA ASP A 206 25.82 4.75 13.24
C ASP A 206 26.03 3.26 13.47
N PHE A 207 27.18 2.91 14.05
CA PHE A 207 27.55 1.52 14.31
C PHE A 207 26.58 0.82 15.27
N ARG A 208 26.07 1.52 16.30
CA ARG A 208 25.12 0.91 17.26
C ARG A 208 23.80 0.58 16.58
N ARG A 209 23.31 1.47 15.73
CA ARG A 209 22.11 1.21 14.93
C ARG A 209 22.33 0.06 13.95
N ALA A 210 23.48 0.02 13.29
CA ALA A 210 23.82 -1.06 12.36
C ALA A 210 23.87 -2.42 13.07
N GLU A 211 24.52 -2.51 14.23
CA GLU A 211 24.55 -3.73 15.05
C GLU A 211 23.16 -4.13 15.55
N TYR A 212 22.34 -3.16 15.96
CA TYR A 212 20.96 -3.42 16.33
C TYR A 212 20.16 -3.99 15.14
N LEU A 213 20.24 -3.39 13.96
CA LEU A 213 19.57 -3.94 12.76
C LEU A 213 20.03 -5.37 12.48
N ARG A 214 21.34 -5.64 12.56
CA ARG A 214 21.91 -6.98 12.31
C ARG A 214 21.48 -8.02 13.34
N SER A 215 21.34 -7.64 14.61
CA SER A 215 20.87 -8.54 15.67
C SER A 215 19.38 -8.88 15.57
N HIS A 216 18.65 -8.19 14.70
CA HIS A 216 17.22 -8.31 14.48
C HIS A 216 16.94 -8.88 13.08
N ASP A 217 17.52 -10.06 12.81
CA ASP A 217 17.31 -10.87 11.60
C ASP A 217 17.71 -10.23 10.26
N ASN A 218 18.60 -9.25 10.31
CA ASN A 218 19.27 -8.67 9.14
C ASN A 218 20.79 -8.91 9.17
N SER A 219 21.20 -10.11 9.60
CA SER A 219 22.61 -10.48 9.79
C SER A 219 23.44 -10.48 8.49
N ASP A 220 22.77 -10.53 7.34
CA ASP A 220 23.35 -10.47 6.00
C ASP A 220 23.71 -9.04 5.55
N LEU A 221 23.24 -8.01 6.25
CA LEU A 221 23.68 -6.63 6.07
C LEU A 221 25.08 -6.48 6.66
N THR A 222 26.07 -6.32 5.79
CA THR A 222 27.50 -6.34 6.14
C THR A 222 28.20 -5.03 5.82
N HIS A 223 27.52 -4.15 5.08
CA HIS A 223 28.09 -2.90 4.57
C HIS A 223 27.06 -1.78 4.69
N TYR A 224 27.52 -0.54 4.60
CA TYR A 224 26.69 0.64 4.58
C TYR A 224 27.12 1.62 3.48
N ILE A 225 26.19 2.50 3.11
CA ILE A 225 26.40 3.60 2.16
C ILE A 225 25.66 4.82 2.70
N VAL A 226 26.36 5.95 2.82
CA VAL A 226 25.78 7.22 3.21
C VAL A 226 25.67 8.11 1.98
N TYR A 227 24.47 8.64 1.74
CA TYR A 227 24.21 9.60 0.67
C TYR A 227 24.00 11.00 1.25
N ASP A 228 24.50 12.00 0.54
CA ASP A 228 23.99 13.38 0.62
C ASP A 228 22.59 13.41 -0.01
N LEU A 229 21.56 13.58 0.84
CA LEU A 229 20.18 13.42 0.40
C LEU A 229 19.76 14.52 -0.58
N VAL A 230 20.27 15.74 -0.41
CA VAL A 230 19.93 16.87 -1.29
C VAL A 230 20.48 16.61 -2.70
N LYS A 231 21.73 16.19 -2.81
CA LYS A 231 22.34 15.82 -4.10
C LYS A 231 21.62 14.63 -4.72
N LEU A 232 21.31 13.60 -3.92
CA LEU A 232 20.65 12.40 -4.39
C LEU A 232 19.25 12.70 -4.94
N LYS A 233 18.43 13.46 -4.21
CA LYS A 233 17.08 13.83 -4.67
C LYS A 233 17.12 14.61 -5.98
N ARG A 234 18.06 15.55 -6.12
CA ARG A 234 18.26 16.28 -7.38
C ARG A 234 18.64 15.35 -8.53
N ALA A 235 19.63 14.47 -8.32
CA ALA A 235 20.06 13.50 -9.33
C ALA A 235 18.92 12.57 -9.74
N LEU A 236 18.19 12.02 -8.77
CA LEU A 236 17.04 11.15 -9.02
C LEU A 236 15.92 11.88 -9.75
N LYS A 237 15.60 13.11 -9.36
CA LYS A 237 14.59 13.92 -10.06
C LYS A 237 14.94 14.10 -11.53
N GLU A 238 16.18 14.49 -11.83
CA GLU A 238 16.65 14.63 -13.21
C GLU A 238 16.51 13.32 -14.00
N LEU A 239 16.84 12.18 -13.40
CA LEU A 239 16.73 10.87 -14.03
C LEU A 239 15.28 10.43 -14.23
N ILE A 240 14.39 10.72 -13.28
CA ILE A 240 12.95 10.44 -13.36
C ILE A 240 12.32 11.29 -14.46
N ASP A 241 12.59 12.60 -14.46
CA ASP A 241 12.09 13.53 -15.47
C ASP A 241 12.56 13.13 -16.87
N ALA A 242 13.83 12.72 -17.02
CA ALA A 242 14.37 12.25 -18.29
C ALA A 242 13.71 10.95 -18.77
N ARG A 243 13.36 10.03 -17.86
CA ARG A 243 12.79 8.72 -18.20
C ARG A 243 11.29 8.77 -18.48
N PHE A 244 10.54 9.57 -17.73
CA PHE A 244 9.07 9.54 -17.75
C PHE A 244 8.42 10.88 -18.11
N GLY A 245 9.19 11.96 -18.21
CA GLY A 245 8.69 13.32 -18.35
C GLY A 245 8.41 13.99 -17.00
N SER A 246 8.65 15.29 -16.95
CA SER A 246 8.66 16.11 -15.72
C SER A 246 7.33 16.28 -14.99
N TYR A 247 6.22 15.88 -15.60
CA TYR A 247 4.87 16.10 -15.06
C TYR A 247 4.17 14.81 -14.63
N LYS A 248 4.72 13.64 -14.97
CA LYS A 248 4.02 12.38 -14.73
C LYS A 248 4.31 11.84 -13.34
N TYR A 249 5.60 11.73 -13.00
CA TYR A 249 6.04 11.16 -11.75
C TYR A 249 6.74 12.20 -10.88
N HIS A 250 6.50 12.11 -9.58
CA HIS A 250 7.12 12.98 -8.60
C HIS A 250 7.92 12.16 -7.60
N LEU A 251 9.06 12.70 -7.18
CA LEU A 251 9.87 12.17 -6.10
C LEU A 251 9.47 12.87 -4.79
N VAL A 252 8.99 12.11 -3.82
CA VAL A 252 8.63 12.60 -2.48
C VAL A 252 9.51 11.93 -1.45
N GLY A 253 10.09 12.71 -0.55
CA GLY A 253 10.81 12.21 0.61
C GLY A 253 10.06 12.51 1.89
N ARG A 254 10.03 11.57 2.85
CA ARG A 254 9.52 11.88 4.19
C ARG A 254 10.12 10.94 5.24
N VAL A 255 10.24 11.47 6.46
CA VAL A 255 10.50 10.66 7.65
C VAL A 255 9.29 9.78 7.93
N VAL A 256 9.54 8.50 8.20
CA VAL A 256 8.50 7.56 8.61
C VAL A 256 8.11 7.84 10.06
N GLU A 257 6.80 8.00 10.28
CA GLU A 257 6.20 8.09 11.59
C GLU A 257 5.87 6.69 12.12
N TYR A 258 5.83 6.53 13.44
CA TYR A 258 5.60 5.23 14.05
C TYR A 258 4.36 5.26 14.94
N GLY A 259 3.40 4.39 14.66
CA GLY A 259 2.11 4.38 15.35
C GLY A 259 1.12 3.36 14.80
N GLU A 260 -0.14 3.55 15.15
CA GLU A 260 -1.25 2.74 14.64
C GLU A 260 -1.61 3.19 13.21
N ARG A 261 -1.45 2.27 12.26
CA ARG A 261 -1.81 2.50 10.85
C ARG A 261 -3.25 2.10 10.54
N ASP A 262 -3.70 1.01 11.17
CA ASP A 262 -5.07 0.53 11.07
C ASP A 262 -6.01 1.42 11.89
N ARG A 263 -7.25 1.59 11.44
CA ARG A 263 -8.25 2.42 12.12
C ARG A 263 -9.41 1.59 12.63
N PHE A 264 -9.89 1.94 13.83
CA PHE A 264 -11.07 1.36 14.45
C PHE A 264 -12.13 2.43 14.64
N TRP A 265 -13.29 2.22 14.03
CA TRP A 265 -14.43 3.13 14.04
C TRP A 265 -15.55 2.53 14.87
N SER A 266 -16.16 3.34 15.74
CA SER A 266 -17.47 3.03 16.31
C SER A 266 -18.53 3.79 15.51
N ILE A 267 -19.41 3.05 14.85
CA ILE A 267 -20.40 3.60 13.92
C ILE A 267 -21.83 3.28 14.33
N GLU A 268 -22.75 4.12 13.88
CA GLU A 268 -24.19 3.90 13.97
C GLU A 268 -24.64 2.76 13.03
N ARG A 269 -25.87 2.25 13.24
CA ARG A 269 -26.43 1.18 12.38
C ARG A 269 -26.58 1.58 10.93
N ARG A 270 -26.73 2.89 10.68
CA ARG A 270 -26.73 3.51 9.36
C ARG A 270 -25.51 4.40 9.24
N PHE A 271 -24.62 4.08 8.31
CA PHE A 271 -23.34 4.79 8.17
C PHE A 271 -22.91 4.85 6.72
N SER A 272 -22.33 5.98 6.31
CA SER A 272 -21.72 6.14 4.99
C SER A 272 -20.38 6.85 5.16
N TYR A 273 -19.35 6.31 4.52
CA TYR A 273 -18.01 6.87 4.49
C TYR A 273 -17.45 6.85 3.08
N ASP A 274 -17.20 8.05 2.54
CA ASP A 274 -16.52 8.23 1.26
C ASP A 274 -15.01 8.15 1.49
N ILE A 275 -14.44 6.97 1.24
CA ILE A 275 -12.99 6.72 1.39
C ILE A 275 -12.16 7.69 0.52
N ASP A 276 -12.67 8.07 -0.65
CA ASP A 276 -11.93 8.93 -1.58
C ASP A 276 -11.77 10.37 -1.05
N ALA A 277 -12.68 10.81 -0.17
CA ALA A 277 -12.58 12.12 0.46
C ALA A 277 -11.29 12.27 1.28
N ASP A 278 -10.78 11.16 1.81
CA ASP A 278 -9.56 11.09 2.64
C ASP A 278 -8.37 10.44 1.90
N ALA A 279 -8.43 10.29 0.57
CA ALA A 279 -7.45 9.50 -0.21
C ALA A 279 -5.99 9.88 0.07
N ILE A 280 -5.66 11.18 0.16
CA ILE A 280 -4.30 11.64 0.48
C ILE A 280 -3.90 11.25 1.90
N ALA A 281 -4.76 11.47 2.90
CA ALA A 281 -4.46 11.13 4.28
C ALA A 281 -4.30 9.61 4.46
N ILE A 282 -5.09 8.82 3.73
CA ILE A 282 -4.94 7.36 3.68
C ILE A 282 -3.61 6.99 3.03
N TRP A 283 -3.27 7.56 1.87
CA TRP A 283 -1.99 7.31 1.20
C TRP A 283 -0.81 7.68 2.11
N LEU A 284 -0.84 8.83 2.78
CA LEU A 284 0.21 9.22 3.72
C LEU A 284 0.35 8.24 4.89
N GLY A 285 -0.78 7.82 5.46
CA GLY A 285 -0.80 6.82 6.54
C GLY A 285 -0.26 5.47 6.10
N VAL A 286 -0.58 5.04 4.88
CA VAL A 286 -0.08 3.77 4.33
C VAL A 286 1.41 3.84 3.98
N SER A 287 1.82 4.95 3.37
CA SER A 287 3.15 5.12 2.80
C SER A 287 4.21 5.56 3.79
N PHE A 288 3.85 6.25 4.87
CA PHE A 288 4.82 6.86 5.80
C PHE A 288 4.53 6.59 7.28
N VAL A 289 3.58 5.72 7.62
CA VAL A 289 3.41 5.25 9.01
C VAL A 289 3.75 3.77 9.09
N LYS A 290 4.67 3.41 10.00
CA LYS A 290 5.00 2.03 10.34
C LYS A 290 4.55 1.68 11.75
N PRO A 291 4.30 0.40 12.05
CA PRO A 291 4.06 -0.05 13.43
C PRO A 291 5.23 0.26 14.38
N LEU A 292 4.93 0.45 15.67
CA LEU A 292 5.92 0.86 16.68
C LEU A 292 7.11 -0.10 16.83
N GLN A 293 6.95 -1.39 16.54
CA GLN A 293 8.07 -2.34 16.62
C GLN A 293 9.21 -2.03 15.62
N PHE A 294 8.94 -1.26 14.56
CA PHE A 294 9.93 -0.85 13.56
C PHE A 294 10.61 0.49 13.88
N LYS A 295 10.29 1.11 15.02
CA LYS A 295 10.81 2.45 15.38
C LYS A 295 12.34 2.54 15.39
N HIS A 296 13.00 1.43 15.68
CA HIS A 296 14.46 1.32 15.72
C HIS A 296 15.13 1.50 14.34
N GLU A 297 14.40 1.38 13.24
CA GLU A 297 14.93 1.57 11.88
C GLU A 297 15.24 3.05 11.58
N GLU A 298 14.56 3.96 12.29
CA GLU A 298 14.62 5.41 12.07
C GLU A 298 14.54 5.77 10.59
N GLU A 299 13.47 5.31 9.94
CA GLU A 299 13.38 5.26 8.49
C GLU A 299 13.07 6.63 7.88
N PHE A 300 13.79 6.93 6.81
CA PHE A 300 13.45 7.93 5.81
C PHE A 300 13.11 7.21 4.50
N ARG A 301 11.99 7.58 3.89
CA ARG A 301 11.46 6.95 2.70
C ARG A 301 11.44 7.92 1.54
N LEU A 302 12.03 7.50 0.42
CA LEU A 302 11.89 8.15 -0.88
C LEU A 302 10.88 7.37 -1.71
N MET A 303 9.93 8.06 -2.31
CA MET A 303 8.87 7.47 -3.12
C MET A 303 8.79 8.13 -4.48
N ILE A 304 8.54 7.32 -5.51
CA ILE A 304 8.18 7.82 -6.84
C ILE A 304 6.70 7.52 -7.04
N ILE A 305 5.91 8.58 -7.12
CA ILE A 305 4.45 8.52 -7.23
C ILE A 305 3.97 9.03 -8.58
N ASP A 306 2.92 8.43 -9.13
CA ASP A 306 2.19 8.95 -10.29
C ASP A 306 1.28 10.10 -9.83
N SER A 307 1.41 11.28 -10.42
CA SER A 307 0.58 12.45 -10.10
C SER A 307 -0.91 12.22 -10.29
N LEU A 308 -1.30 11.30 -11.18
CA LEU A 308 -2.70 11.01 -11.48
C LEU A 308 -3.28 9.90 -10.61
N GLY A 309 -2.45 9.24 -9.78
CA GLY A 309 -2.88 8.15 -8.92
C GLY A 309 -1.77 7.63 -8.01
N PRO A 310 -1.41 8.37 -6.94
CA PRO A 310 -0.51 7.87 -5.91
C PRO A 310 -1.01 6.54 -5.33
N GLY A 311 -0.13 5.56 -5.16
CA GLY A 311 -0.51 4.25 -4.64
C GLY A 311 -1.20 3.32 -5.65
N LEU A 312 -1.35 3.74 -6.92
CA LEU A 312 -1.99 2.94 -7.97
C LEU A 312 -1.00 2.33 -8.98
N LEU A 313 0.29 2.22 -8.61
CA LEU A 313 1.27 1.52 -9.45
C LEU A 313 0.82 0.09 -9.71
N ASP A 314 0.93 -0.37 -10.96
CA ASP A 314 0.50 -1.71 -11.36
C ASP A 314 1.01 -2.78 -10.38
N LYS A 315 0.13 -3.68 -9.97
CA LYS A 315 0.43 -4.70 -8.96
C LYS A 315 1.54 -5.68 -9.36
N ASN A 316 1.84 -5.78 -10.65
CA ASN A 316 2.91 -6.59 -11.22
C ASN A 316 4.15 -5.75 -11.56
N ALA A 317 4.17 -4.46 -11.24
CA ALA A 317 5.32 -3.60 -11.47
C ALA A 317 6.57 -4.19 -10.81
N ASP A 318 7.63 -4.30 -11.62
CA ASP A 318 8.95 -4.68 -11.13
C ASP A 318 9.66 -3.48 -10.51
N TYR A 319 10.81 -3.74 -9.89
CA TYR A 319 11.71 -2.73 -9.40
C TYR A 319 12.07 -1.71 -10.48
N LEU A 320 12.24 -0.48 -10.04
CA LEU A 320 12.70 0.61 -10.90
C LEU A 320 14.18 0.86 -10.63
N ASP A 321 15.00 0.38 -11.56
CA ASP A 321 16.45 0.52 -11.52
C ASP A 321 16.90 1.77 -12.30
N PHE A 322 17.82 2.50 -11.68
CA PHE A 322 18.62 3.57 -12.26
C PHE A 322 20.10 3.18 -12.20
N LYS A 323 20.85 3.62 -13.20
CA LYS A 323 22.31 3.48 -13.24
C LYS A 323 22.92 4.72 -13.87
N ASP A 324 23.51 5.58 -13.05
CA ASP A 324 24.08 6.85 -13.50
C ASP A 324 25.19 7.33 -12.54
N THR A 325 26.24 7.94 -13.06
CA THR A 325 27.38 8.42 -12.25
C THR A 325 26.96 9.51 -11.25
N LYS A 326 25.93 10.30 -11.57
CA LYS A 326 25.37 11.30 -10.65
C LYS A 326 24.91 10.69 -9.33
N ILE A 327 24.45 9.44 -9.35
CA ILE A 327 24.05 8.72 -8.12
C ILE A 327 25.28 8.40 -7.27
N SER A 328 26.35 7.86 -7.89
CA SER A 328 27.58 7.54 -7.14
C SER A 328 28.27 8.79 -6.58
N GLU A 329 28.17 9.94 -7.26
CA GLU A 329 28.67 11.23 -6.77
C GLU A 329 27.93 11.75 -5.51
N CYS A 330 26.75 11.19 -5.22
CA CYS A 330 26.00 11.52 -4.01
C CYS A 330 26.48 10.72 -2.78
N ILE A 331 27.31 9.69 -2.96
CA ILE A 331 27.84 8.88 -1.87
C ILE A 331 28.95 9.68 -1.17
N VAL A 332 28.77 9.94 0.13
CA VAL A 332 29.72 10.70 0.95
C VAL A 332 30.53 9.83 1.91
N ASP A 333 30.08 8.61 2.16
CA ASP A 333 30.75 7.64 3.01
C ASP A 333 30.24 6.22 2.70
N TRP A 334 31.07 5.20 2.89
CA TRP A 334 30.69 3.80 2.74
C TRP A 334 31.74 2.91 3.40
N GLY A 335 31.33 1.72 3.83
CA GLY A 335 32.25 0.80 4.46
C GLY A 335 31.63 -0.53 4.84
N LYS A 336 32.45 -1.36 5.46
CA LYS A 336 32.01 -2.56 6.17
C LYS A 336 31.48 -2.14 7.54
N ILE A 337 30.43 -2.81 8.01
CA ILE A 337 29.88 -2.68 9.37
C ILE A 337 30.82 -3.36 10.35
#